data_AF-A0A9N9JUZ4-F1
#
_entry.id   AF-A0A9N9JUZ4-F1
#
_cell.length_a   1.000
_cell.length_b   1.000
_cell.length_c   1.000
_cell.angle_alpha   90.00
_cell.angle_beta   90.00
_cell.angle_gamma   90.00
#
_symmetry.space_group_name_H-M   'P 1'
#
loop_
_entity.id
_entity.type
_entity.pdbx_description
1 polymer ?
#
loop_
_entity_poly.entity_id
_entity_poly.type
_entity_poly.pdbx_seq_one_letter_code
_entity_poly.pdbx_strand_id
1 'polypeptide(L)'
;DYVPELALKEYTMTQLRHLQCCDSITIDPHKSGYCPYPAGGLCYKDNRMRYLITRTSPIVFRNDESIGVYGIEGSNPGAAPVGVYLSHKVIELNRDGHGILLGEATFSYKTSFIIVPFNILLAELEPDTSSEKVEKQKQFIRNHIVNRPNKDLVKDEEAMNLIKKLGSDLMINAFSCNFCIDGNINEDVVEANYLNQCIFERLSITKPDNEMMDKKLILTSTVFKQEDYGEYLTNFKKCLAGNFFSQLAKDFKQILEQEVKARNIYMNNIVAPDYHGFIIQGIEKIHLVHLPMFNMENHRYQLILQAEILEEIMCEYIRERKKNPMQIFILGNQNKTTLNDIISGKEFLAVIDKGLPPPSGQHWKTDVKVKNIKVIKKCGLQTRYLDDNYPKDHMPFYLYSTENELHIDHLLVKSPNIQLSADWVKFKIQTGFPVKIQWENGVLAYFTDIREVTIQPFPAVNSVDNPEPDFFFQPDRKYKVELYEDKLNLTDISGISPFVQEHFLIFRMTSKDLEIIGPLWEFCVIA
;
A
#
# COMPACT_ATOMS: atom_id res chain seq x y z
N ASP A 1 21.33 -21.72 29.84
CA ASP A 1 20.04 -21.12 30.22
C ASP A 1 18.97 -22.18 30.36
N TYR A 2 17.90 -21.95 31.13
CA TYR A 2 16.77 -22.88 31.27
C TYR A 2 15.62 -22.41 30.38
N VAL A 3 15.05 -23.30 29.57
CA VAL A 3 13.88 -23.02 28.73
C VAL A 3 12.79 -24.03 29.12
N PRO A 4 11.60 -23.58 29.54
CA PRO A 4 10.49 -24.48 29.82
C PRO A 4 9.76 -24.88 28.54
N GLU A 5 9.11 -26.03 28.60
CA GLU A 5 8.17 -26.48 27.58
C GLU A 5 6.80 -25.83 27.80
N LEU A 6 6.18 -25.34 26.72
CA LEU A 6 4.79 -24.89 26.76
C LEU A 6 3.86 -25.94 26.13
N ALA A 7 2.87 -26.36 26.90
CA ALA A 7 1.80 -27.21 26.39
C ALA A 7 0.95 -26.48 25.34
N LEU A 8 0.38 -27.25 24.41
CA LEU A 8 -0.58 -26.78 23.44
C LEU A 8 -1.83 -26.19 24.12
N LYS A 9 -2.50 -25.25 23.45
CA LYS A 9 -3.82 -24.78 23.86
C LYS A 9 -4.84 -25.91 23.74
N GLU A 10 -5.87 -25.90 24.60
CA GLU A 10 -6.91 -26.94 24.61
C GLU A 10 -7.59 -27.10 23.25
N TYR A 11 -7.91 -25.98 22.60
CA TYR A 11 -8.45 -25.95 21.24
C TYR A 11 -7.52 -26.66 20.25
N THR A 12 -6.23 -26.28 20.21
CA THR A 12 -5.23 -26.87 19.30
C THR A 12 -5.06 -28.37 19.54
N MET A 13 -4.96 -28.79 20.81
CA MET A 13 -4.86 -30.20 21.16
C MET A 13 -6.09 -30.99 20.69
N THR A 14 -7.27 -30.42 20.86
CA THR A 14 -8.53 -31.01 20.38
C THR A 14 -8.48 -31.18 18.86
N GLN A 15 -8.13 -30.14 18.10
CA GLN A 15 -8.05 -30.25 16.64
C GLN A 15 -7.03 -31.30 16.18
N LEU A 16 -5.82 -31.31 16.77
CA LEU A 16 -4.78 -32.29 16.42
C LEU A 16 -5.20 -33.73 16.69
N ARG A 17 -5.90 -34.00 17.81
CA ARG A 17 -6.44 -35.34 18.10
C ARG A 17 -7.48 -35.80 17.08
N HIS A 18 -8.21 -34.88 16.45
CA HIS A 18 -9.22 -35.21 15.45
C HIS A 18 -8.62 -35.43 14.05
N LEU A 19 -7.35 -35.09 13.80
CA LEU A 19 -6.71 -35.35 12.51
C LEU A 19 -6.72 -36.84 12.13
N GLN A 20 -6.71 -37.77 13.10
CA GLN A 20 -6.85 -39.21 12.85
C GLN A 20 -8.17 -39.59 12.15
N CYS A 21 -9.17 -38.70 12.17
CA CYS A 21 -10.44 -38.90 11.49
C CYS A 21 -10.37 -38.57 10.00
N CYS A 22 -9.39 -37.77 9.55
CA CYS A 22 -9.18 -37.41 8.15
C CYS A 22 -8.79 -38.63 7.29
N ASP A 23 -9.22 -38.66 6.03
CA ASP A 23 -8.87 -39.73 5.09
C ASP A 23 -7.40 -39.66 4.65
N SER A 24 -6.84 -38.45 4.59
CA SER A 24 -5.43 -38.20 4.31
C SER A 24 -4.89 -37.00 5.08
N ILE A 25 -3.60 -37.03 5.43
CA ILE A 25 -2.88 -35.95 6.13
C ILE A 25 -1.58 -35.66 5.38
N THR A 26 -1.35 -34.41 5.03
CA THR A 26 -0.03 -33.92 4.60
C THR A 26 0.78 -33.48 5.81
N ILE A 27 2.02 -33.92 5.90
CA ILE A 27 2.96 -33.56 6.96
C ILE A 27 4.37 -33.42 6.39
N ASP A 28 5.08 -32.37 6.80
CA ASP A 28 6.36 -32.00 6.19
C ASP A 28 7.50 -32.11 7.21
N PRO A 29 8.30 -33.19 7.18
CA PRO A 29 9.50 -33.31 8.00
C PRO A 29 10.47 -32.13 7.85
N HIS A 30 10.57 -31.52 6.66
CA HIS A 30 11.44 -30.37 6.43
C HIS A 30 10.89 -29.02 6.96
N LYS A 31 9.74 -29.02 7.64
CA LYS A 31 9.18 -27.85 8.33
C LYS A 31 9.42 -27.99 9.83
N SER A 32 8.44 -28.49 10.57
CA SER A 32 8.53 -28.65 12.03
C SER A 32 9.17 -29.97 12.48
N GLY A 33 9.59 -30.83 11.54
CA GLY A 33 10.33 -32.07 11.83
C GLY A 33 11.85 -31.90 11.82
N TYR A 34 12.35 -30.67 11.64
CA TYR A 34 13.78 -30.32 11.66
C TYR A 34 14.65 -31.13 10.69
N CYS A 35 14.06 -31.64 9.60
CA CYS A 35 14.80 -32.31 8.53
C CYS A 35 15.23 -31.31 7.43
N PRO A 36 16.36 -31.51 6.75
CA PRO A 36 16.71 -30.69 5.60
C PRO A 36 15.73 -30.89 4.43
N TYR A 37 15.60 -29.88 3.57
CA TYR A 37 14.96 -30.05 2.27
C TYR A 37 15.76 -31.02 1.38
N PRO A 38 15.10 -31.82 0.51
CA PRO A 38 13.65 -32.02 0.40
C PRO A 38 13.14 -33.17 1.30
N ALA A 39 12.03 -32.97 2.01
CA ALA A 39 11.33 -34.01 2.76
C ALA A 39 9.88 -33.60 3.07
N GLY A 40 8.94 -34.03 2.22
CA GLY A 40 7.49 -33.94 2.44
C GLY A 40 6.87 -35.32 2.69
N GLY A 41 5.61 -35.36 3.11
CA GLY A 41 4.92 -36.60 3.44
C GLY A 41 3.40 -36.53 3.28
N LEU A 42 2.82 -37.63 2.78
CA LEU A 42 1.38 -37.83 2.68
C LEU A 42 1.02 -39.17 3.32
N CYS A 43 0.15 -39.11 4.31
CA CYS A 43 -0.35 -40.28 5.03
C CYS A 43 -1.80 -40.53 4.65
N TYR A 44 -2.13 -41.75 4.22
CA TYR A 44 -3.52 -42.19 4.04
C TYR A 44 -3.97 -42.97 5.28
N LYS A 45 -5.17 -42.67 5.76
CA LYS A 45 -5.82 -43.46 6.82
C LYS A 45 -6.11 -44.88 6.34
N ASP A 46 -6.56 -45.01 5.09
CA ASP A 46 -6.73 -46.28 4.40
C ASP A 46 -5.68 -46.43 3.30
N ASN A 47 -4.78 -47.39 3.48
CA ASN A 47 -3.66 -47.61 2.56
C ASN A 47 -4.11 -47.91 1.12
N ARG A 48 -5.37 -48.31 0.90
CA ARG A 48 -5.94 -48.63 -0.42
C ARG A 48 -6.17 -47.38 -1.26
N MET A 49 -6.29 -46.21 -0.63
CA MET A 49 -6.46 -44.93 -1.34
C MET A 49 -5.30 -44.63 -2.29
N ARG A 50 -4.10 -45.15 -2.00
CA ARG A 50 -2.91 -45.01 -2.87
C ARG A 50 -3.10 -45.58 -4.29
N TYR A 51 -4.05 -46.49 -4.49
CA TYR A 51 -4.34 -47.06 -5.81
C TYR A 51 -5.26 -46.17 -6.67
N LEU A 52 -5.89 -45.13 -6.10
CA LEU A 52 -6.72 -44.20 -6.89
C LEU A 52 -5.92 -43.40 -7.91
N ILE A 53 -4.61 -43.26 -7.67
CA ILE A 53 -3.68 -42.55 -8.55
C ILE A 53 -2.88 -43.51 -9.45
N THR A 54 -3.09 -44.83 -9.33
CA THR A 54 -2.47 -45.83 -10.21
C THR A 54 -3.45 -46.24 -11.32
N ARG A 55 -2.91 -46.69 -12.46
CA ARG A 55 -3.72 -47.32 -13.53
C ARG A 55 -3.91 -48.83 -13.34
N THR A 56 -3.40 -49.39 -12.24
CA THR A 56 -3.32 -50.82 -11.96
C THR A 56 -4.09 -51.18 -10.69
N SER A 57 -4.81 -52.30 -10.73
CA SER A 57 -5.60 -52.82 -9.60
C SER A 57 -4.69 -53.51 -8.54
N PRO A 58 -5.00 -53.39 -7.24
CA PRO A 58 -4.23 -53.98 -6.12
C PRO A 58 -4.09 -55.51 -6.15
N ILE A 59 -4.79 -56.20 -7.04
CA ILE A 59 -4.90 -57.67 -7.04
C ILE A 59 -3.76 -58.35 -7.82
N VAL A 60 -2.98 -57.62 -8.62
CA VAL A 60 -2.10 -58.20 -9.66
C VAL A 60 -0.62 -58.32 -9.25
N PHE A 61 -0.16 -57.70 -8.16
CA PHE A 61 1.26 -57.72 -7.77
C PHE A 61 1.54 -58.72 -6.63
N ARG A 62 2.40 -59.72 -6.90
CA ARG A 62 3.00 -60.60 -5.89
C ARG A 62 4.50 -60.66 -6.14
N ASN A 63 5.27 -59.96 -5.29
CA ASN A 63 6.67 -60.19 -4.89
C ASN A 63 7.70 -59.06 -5.07
N ASP A 64 7.40 -57.91 -5.68
CA ASP A 64 8.28 -56.71 -5.64
C ASP A 64 7.45 -55.41 -5.80
N GLU A 65 6.95 -54.83 -4.69
CA GLU A 65 6.25 -53.53 -4.73
C GLU A 65 7.25 -52.37 -4.66
N SER A 66 7.35 -51.59 -5.75
CA SER A 66 8.06 -50.31 -5.73
C SER A 66 7.16 -49.23 -5.15
N ILE A 67 7.58 -48.60 -4.04
CA ILE A 67 6.82 -47.51 -3.40
C ILE A 67 6.67 -46.28 -4.30
N GLY A 68 7.58 -46.11 -5.28
CA GLY A 68 7.60 -44.96 -6.18
C GLY A 68 6.44 -44.88 -7.18
N VAL A 69 5.62 -45.93 -7.31
CA VAL A 69 4.46 -45.94 -8.23
C VAL A 69 3.20 -45.29 -7.63
N TYR A 70 3.22 -44.99 -6.33
CA TYR A 70 2.06 -44.50 -5.57
C TYR A 70 2.14 -43.00 -5.28
N GLY A 71 2.68 -42.22 -6.22
CA GLY A 71 2.85 -40.77 -6.06
C GLY A 71 2.85 -40.03 -7.39
N ILE A 72 3.05 -38.72 -7.33
CA ILE A 72 3.20 -37.85 -8.51
C ILE A 72 4.60 -37.99 -9.11
N GLU A 73 5.60 -38.19 -8.24
CA GLU A 73 7.00 -38.28 -8.63
C GLU A 73 7.36 -39.66 -9.21
N GLY A 74 8.53 -39.74 -9.85
CA GLY A 74 9.11 -40.99 -10.33
C GLY A 74 10.36 -41.37 -9.54
N SER A 75 11.53 -41.03 -10.07
CA SER A 75 12.81 -41.24 -9.38
C SER A 75 12.93 -40.31 -8.16
N ASN A 76 13.01 -40.90 -6.97
CA ASN A 76 13.09 -40.17 -5.71
C ASN A 76 14.38 -40.51 -4.95
N PRO A 77 15.01 -39.54 -4.24
CA PRO A 77 16.24 -39.78 -3.51
C PRO A 77 15.99 -40.64 -2.27
N GLY A 78 16.49 -41.88 -2.26
CA GLY A 78 16.40 -42.77 -1.10
C GLY A 78 17.06 -42.20 0.18
N ALA A 79 17.95 -41.21 0.04
CA ALA A 79 18.59 -40.52 1.16
C ALA A 79 17.59 -39.70 2.01
N ALA A 80 16.55 -39.11 1.41
CA ALA A 80 15.57 -38.30 2.13
C ALA A 80 14.78 -39.09 3.19
N PRO A 81 14.12 -40.23 2.87
CA PRO A 81 13.42 -41.03 3.88
C PRO A 81 14.38 -41.63 4.91
N VAL A 82 15.64 -41.91 4.56
CA VAL A 82 16.67 -42.33 5.53
C VAL A 82 17.00 -41.20 6.52
N GLY A 83 17.13 -39.96 6.04
CA GLY A 83 17.35 -38.79 6.89
C GLY A 83 16.20 -38.56 7.87
N VAL A 84 14.95 -38.64 7.39
CA VAL A 84 13.75 -38.55 8.24
C VAL A 84 13.68 -39.70 9.24
N TYR A 85 13.96 -40.93 8.80
CA TYR A 85 14.01 -42.09 9.69
C TYR A 85 15.02 -41.91 10.82
N LEU A 86 16.23 -41.44 10.49
CA LEU A 86 17.26 -41.17 11.50
C LEU A 86 16.81 -40.09 12.48
N SER A 87 16.22 -38.99 12.00
CA SER A 87 15.62 -37.95 12.86
C SER A 87 14.59 -38.54 13.82
N HIS A 88 13.66 -39.36 13.33
CA HIS A 88 12.66 -40.03 14.16
C HIS A 88 13.25 -41.01 15.17
N LYS A 89 14.41 -41.61 14.89
CA LYS A 89 15.09 -42.52 15.84
C LYS A 89 15.95 -41.80 16.87
N VAL A 90 16.46 -40.62 16.55
CA VAL A 90 17.31 -39.83 17.45
C VAL A 90 16.46 -38.92 18.34
N ILE A 91 15.48 -38.24 17.77
CA ILE A 91 14.64 -37.28 18.49
C ILE A 91 13.41 -37.97 19.06
N GLU A 92 12.90 -39.04 18.44
CA GLU A 92 11.67 -39.76 18.82
C GLU A 92 10.36 -38.97 18.63
N LEU A 93 9.32 -39.67 18.14
CA LEU A 93 7.98 -39.11 17.89
C LEU A 93 7.08 -39.24 19.13
N ASN A 94 7.54 -38.71 20.26
CA ASN A 94 6.80 -38.74 21.51
C ASN A 94 6.97 -37.41 22.28
N ARG A 95 6.40 -37.36 23.49
CA ARG A 95 6.47 -36.18 24.36
C ARG A 95 7.90 -35.82 24.75
N ASP A 96 8.71 -36.81 25.09
CA ASP A 96 10.07 -36.62 25.61
C ASP A 96 11.10 -36.35 24.48
N GLY A 97 10.63 -36.44 23.24
CA GLY A 97 11.38 -36.20 22.02
C GLY A 97 11.00 -34.90 21.31
N HIS A 98 10.31 -35.03 20.17
CA HIS A 98 9.79 -33.87 19.42
C HIS A 98 8.87 -32.99 20.28
N GLY A 99 8.18 -33.55 21.28
CA GLY A 99 7.34 -32.77 22.19
C GLY A 99 8.12 -31.70 22.97
N ILE A 100 9.31 -32.03 23.48
CA ILE A 100 10.20 -31.07 24.17
C ILE A 100 10.65 -29.99 23.19
N LEU A 101 11.18 -30.41 22.03
CA LEU A 101 11.73 -29.49 21.03
C LEU A 101 10.70 -28.46 20.56
N LEU A 102 9.48 -28.91 20.26
CA LEU A 102 8.38 -28.05 19.84
C LEU A 102 7.80 -27.24 21.01
N GLY A 103 7.81 -27.79 22.23
CA GLY A 103 7.36 -27.13 23.45
C GLY A 103 8.25 -25.94 23.84
N GLU A 104 9.58 -26.10 23.78
CA GLU A 104 10.55 -25.03 24.03
C GLU A 104 10.50 -23.95 22.94
N ALA A 105 10.35 -24.36 21.67
CA ALA A 105 10.16 -23.44 20.56
C ALA A 105 8.89 -22.60 20.77
N THR A 106 7.78 -23.24 21.15
CA THR A 106 6.51 -22.55 21.43
C THR A 106 6.63 -21.59 22.62
N PHE A 107 7.35 -21.95 23.69
CA PHE A 107 7.55 -21.07 24.83
C PHE A 107 8.37 -19.82 24.47
N SER A 108 9.55 -20.02 23.87
CA SER A 108 10.48 -18.94 23.48
C SER A 108 9.80 -17.94 22.54
N TYR A 109 8.87 -18.44 21.74
CA TYR A 109 8.08 -17.66 20.80
C TYR A 109 7.08 -16.70 21.46
N LYS A 110 6.54 -17.03 22.64
CA LYS A 110 5.50 -16.23 23.31
C LYS A 110 6.04 -15.15 24.24
N THR A 111 7.30 -15.23 24.63
CA THR A 111 7.91 -14.31 25.61
C THR A 111 8.66 -13.14 24.96
N SER A 112 8.78 -13.11 23.64
CA SER A 112 9.80 -12.29 22.96
C SER A 112 9.34 -10.94 22.40
N PHE A 113 8.05 -10.69 22.11
CA PHE A 113 7.62 -9.40 21.51
C PHE A 113 6.16 -9.04 21.81
N ILE A 114 5.86 -7.73 21.93
CA ILE A 114 4.48 -7.22 21.94
C ILE A 114 4.41 -5.95 21.08
N ILE A 115 3.70 -6.08 19.96
CA ILE A 115 3.14 -5.11 18.99
C ILE A 115 1.68 -5.54 18.82
N VAL A 116 0.78 -4.74 18.21
CA VAL A 116 -0.63 -5.14 17.97
C VAL A 116 -0.65 -6.55 17.37
N PRO A 117 -0.96 -7.57 18.18
CA PRO A 117 -0.77 -8.94 17.77
C PRO A 117 -1.98 -9.35 16.94
N PHE A 118 -1.77 -10.16 15.92
CA PHE A 118 -2.87 -10.72 15.13
C PHE A 118 -3.79 -11.58 16.01
N ASN A 119 -3.22 -12.29 16.98
CA ASN A 119 -3.95 -12.90 18.08
C ASN A 119 -4.12 -11.87 19.19
N ILE A 120 -5.26 -11.20 19.20
CA ILE A 120 -5.59 -10.15 20.17
C ILE A 120 -5.55 -10.65 21.63
N LEU A 121 -5.42 -9.70 22.55
CA LEU A 121 -5.33 -10.00 23.98
C LEU A 121 -6.63 -10.64 24.49
N LEU A 122 -6.55 -11.49 25.51
CA LEU A 122 -7.74 -12.13 26.09
C LEU A 122 -8.75 -11.11 26.59
N ALA A 123 -8.27 -10.01 27.19
CA ALA A 123 -9.13 -8.93 27.67
C ALA A 123 -9.89 -8.25 26.52
N GLU A 124 -9.38 -8.30 25.28
CA GLU A 124 -10.03 -7.74 24.08
C GLU A 124 -11.09 -8.70 23.51
N LEU A 125 -11.07 -9.98 23.90
CA LEU A 125 -12.07 -10.99 23.52
C LEU A 125 -13.28 -11.04 24.47
N GLU A 126 -13.21 -10.40 25.63
CA GLU A 126 -14.29 -10.40 26.61
C GLU A 126 -15.51 -9.59 26.10
N PRO A 127 -16.75 -10.11 26.23
CA PRO A 127 -17.95 -9.39 25.80
C PRO A 127 -18.15 -8.02 26.48
N ASP A 128 -17.64 -7.85 27.69
CA ASP A 128 -17.66 -6.64 28.51
C ASP A 128 -16.27 -5.98 28.57
N THR A 129 -15.50 -6.07 27.49
CA THR A 129 -14.17 -5.47 27.39
C THR A 129 -14.21 -3.94 27.56
N SER A 130 -13.15 -3.39 28.14
CA SER A 130 -12.95 -1.94 28.27
C SER A 130 -11.47 -1.60 28.11
N SER A 131 -11.16 -0.37 27.70
CA SER A 131 -9.77 0.10 27.58
C SER A 131 -8.99 -0.05 28.89
N GLU A 132 -9.67 0.07 30.03
CA GLU A 132 -9.06 -0.14 31.35
C GLU A 132 -8.69 -1.61 31.60
N LYS A 133 -9.57 -2.56 31.26
CA LYS A 133 -9.28 -4.00 31.38
C LYS A 133 -8.10 -4.41 30.50
N VAL A 134 -8.10 -3.93 29.26
CA VAL A 134 -7.02 -4.19 28.29
C VAL A 134 -5.70 -3.62 28.81
N GLU A 135 -5.69 -2.38 29.32
CA GLU A 135 -4.47 -1.77 29.87
C GLU A 135 -4.00 -2.46 31.16
N LYS A 136 -4.91 -2.93 32.02
CA LYS A 136 -4.55 -3.75 33.18
C LYS A 136 -3.85 -5.05 32.77
N GLN A 137 -4.37 -5.76 31.77
CA GLN A 137 -3.73 -6.97 31.27
C GLN A 137 -2.37 -6.67 30.63
N LYS A 138 -2.24 -5.59 29.86
CA LYS A 138 -0.95 -5.13 29.32
C LYS A 138 0.05 -4.83 30.44
N GLN A 139 -0.37 -4.10 31.48
CA GLN A 139 0.49 -3.76 32.60
C GLN A 139 0.93 -5.01 33.37
N PHE A 140 0.05 -5.98 33.55
CA PHE A 140 0.40 -7.28 34.12
C PHE A 140 1.48 -7.97 33.29
N ILE A 141 1.32 -8.06 31.96
CA ILE A 141 2.31 -8.66 31.07
C ILE A 141 3.67 -7.94 31.17
N ARG A 142 3.68 -6.60 31.18
CA ARG A 142 4.91 -5.81 31.31
C ARG A 142 5.63 -6.07 32.64
N ASN A 143 4.89 -6.18 33.73
CA ASN A 143 5.45 -6.32 35.08
C ASN A 143 5.88 -7.77 35.40
N HIS A 144 5.12 -8.76 34.93
CA HIS A 144 5.24 -10.15 35.38
C HIS A 144 5.83 -11.11 34.34
N ILE A 145 5.90 -10.72 33.05
CA ILE A 145 6.34 -11.61 31.97
C ILE A 145 7.55 -11.04 31.23
N VAL A 146 7.47 -9.81 30.74
CA VAL A 146 8.50 -9.21 29.87
C VAL A 146 9.83 -9.06 30.60
N ASN A 147 10.94 -9.41 29.94
CA ASN A 147 12.33 -9.33 30.45
C ASN A 147 12.59 -10.08 31.76
N ARG A 148 11.77 -11.07 32.12
CA ARG A 148 12.03 -11.93 33.28
C ARG A 148 12.85 -13.16 32.93
N PRO A 149 13.81 -13.58 33.79
CA PRO A 149 14.49 -14.86 33.61
C PRO A 149 13.51 -16.03 33.65
N ASN A 150 13.65 -16.98 32.71
CA ASN A 150 12.78 -18.15 32.62
C ASN A 150 12.66 -18.92 33.95
N LYS A 151 13.76 -19.07 34.70
CA LYS A 151 13.78 -19.78 36.00
C LYS A 151 12.85 -19.16 37.05
N ASP A 152 12.60 -17.86 36.95
CA ASP A 152 11.70 -17.15 37.86
C ASP A 152 10.28 -17.11 37.30
N LEU A 153 10.15 -16.99 35.98
CA LEU A 153 8.87 -16.96 35.29
C LEU A 153 8.08 -18.25 35.48
N VAL A 154 8.73 -19.43 35.45
CA VAL A 154 8.00 -20.71 35.64
C VAL A 154 7.42 -20.91 37.03
N LYS A 155 7.92 -20.16 38.02
CA LYS A 155 7.43 -20.21 39.41
C LYS A 155 6.20 -19.32 39.62
N ASP A 156 5.92 -18.45 38.66
CA ASP A 156 4.79 -17.52 38.67
C ASP A 156 3.60 -18.17 37.95
N GLU A 157 2.74 -18.85 38.72
CA GLU A 157 1.60 -19.61 38.16
C GLU A 157 0.62 -18.71 37.39
N GLU A 158 0.41 -17.49 37.86
CA GLU A 158 -0.50 -16.53 37.21
C GLU A 158 0.07 -16.09 35.85
N ALA A 159 1.35 -15.73 35.80
CA ALA A 159 2.05 -15.41 34.56
C ALA A 159 2.07 -16.59 33.58
N MET A 160 2.38 -17.80 34.06
CA MET A 160 2.42 -19.00 33.21
C MET A 160 1.03 -19.36 32.66
N ASN A 161 -0.03 -19.17 33.44
CA ASN A 161 -1.40 -19.38 32.98
C ASN A 161 -1.81 -18.39 31.89
N LEU A 162 -1.33 -17.14 31.95
CA LEU A 162 -1.53 -16.16 30.90
C LEU A 162 -0.71 -16.52 29.64
N ILE A 163 0.58 -16.83 29.77
CA ILE A 163 1.47 -17.20 28.65
C ILE A 163 0.90 -18.35 27.81
N LYS A 164 0.31 -19.37 28.44
CA LYS A 164 -0.35 -20.48 27.74
C LYS A 164 -1.41 -20.01 26.75
N LYS A 165 -2.09 -18.90 27.05
CA LYS A 165 -3.21 -18.37 26.26
C LYS A 165 -2.78 -17.30 25.23
N LEU A 166 -1.65 -16.63 25.43
CA LEU A 166 -1.15 -15.59 24.52
C LEU A 166 -0.68 -16.17 23.17
N GLY A 167 -0.67 -15.31 22.14
CA GLY A 167 -0.06 -15.57 20.83
C GLY A 167 -0.78 -16.62 19.98
N SER A 168 -0.07 -17.11 18.98
CA SER A 168 -0.52 -18.10 18.01
C SER A 168 -0.82 -19.47 18.63
N ASP A 169 -1.55 -20.28 17.88
CA ASP A 169 -1.86 -21.67 18.23
C ASP A 169 -0.69 -22.61 17.91
N LEU A 170 0.08 -22.34 16.84
CA LEU A 170 1.16 -23.20 16.33
C LEU A 170 2.38 -22.37 15.84
N MET A 171 3.07 -21.71 16.76
CA MET A 171 4.39 -21.05 16.59
C MET A 171 4.52 -19.95 15.52
N ILE A 172 3.43 -19.47 14.91
CA ILE A 172 3.45 -18.37 13.92
C ILE A 172 2.54 -17.22 14.39
N ASN A 173 3.16 -16.19 14.96
CA ASN A 173 2.57 -14.90 15.35
C ASN A 173 2.74 -13.92 14.20
N ALA A 174 1.64 -13.35 13.76
CA ALA A 174 1.66 -12.13 12.96
C ALA A 174 1.44 -10.93 13.88
N PHE A 175 1.98 -9.78 13.49
CA PHE A 175 1.73 -8.49 14.15
C PHE A 175 1.80 -7.37 13.11
N SER A 176 1.29 -6.19 13.46
CA SER A 176 1.40 -5.00 12.64
C SER A 176 1.69 -3.77 13.50
N CYS A 177 2.60 -2.91 13.05
CA CYS A 177 2.88 -1.63 13.68
C CYS A 177 1.94 -0.53 13.16
N ASN A 178 1.71 0.48 14.00
CA ASN A 178 1.10 1.75 13.60
C ASN A 178 1.88 2.89 14.28
N PHE A 179 1.56 4.13 13.94
CA PHE A 179 2.23 5.31 14.48
C PHE A 179 1.22 6.39 14.90
N CYS A 180 1.70 7.39 15.62
CA CYS A 180 0.92 8.55 16.03
C CYS A 180 1.52 9.84 15.47
N ILE A 181 0.64 10.80 15.19
CA ILE A 181 0.93 12.12 14.67
C ILE A 181 0.32 13.11 15.65
N ASP A 182 1.14 13.96 16.29
CA ASP A 182 0.70 14.95 17.29
C ASP A 182 -0.21 14.36 18.40
N GLY A 183 0.04 13.12 18.81
CA GLY A 183 -0.72 12.42 19.85
C GLY A 183 -2.00 11.72 19.34
N ASN A 184 -2.36 11.88 18.07
CA ASN A 184 -3.46 11.16 17.43
C ASN A 184 -2.93 9.93 16.68
N ILE A 185 -3.66 8.83 16.73
CA ILE A 185 -3.28 7.61 16.01
C ILE A 185 -3.50 7.77 14.51
N ASN A 186 -2.59 7.22 13.69
CA ASN A 186 -2.78 7.16 12.25
C ASN A 186 -3.96 6.21 11.91
N GLU A 187 -4.91 6.73 11.13
CA GLU A 187 -6.07 5.98 10.63
C GLU A 187 -5.91 5.53 9.16
N ASP A 188 -4.85 5.99 8.47
CA ASP A 188 -4.60 5.59 7.08
C ASP A 188 -3.89 4.24 7.00
N VAL A 189 -4.59 3.25 6.47
CA VAL A 189 -4.10 1.87 6.34
C VAL A 189 -2.93 1.78 5.37
N VAL A 190 -2.85 2.62 4.34
CA VAL A 190 -1.74 2.61 3.38
C VAL A 190 -0.46 3.09 4.05
N GLU A 191 -0.54 4.12 4.88
CA GLU A 191 0.61 4.61 5.66
C GLU A 191 1.06 3.59 6.72
N ALA A 192 0.12 2.89 7.36
CA ALA A 192 0.45 1.78 8.25
C ALA A 192 1.15 0.64 7.48
N ASN A 193 0.67 0.28 6.28
CA ASN A 193 1.32 -0.72 5.43
C ASN A 193 2.74 -0.27 5.02
N TYR A 194 2.92 1.01 4.66
CA TYR A 194 4.22 1.57 4.30
C TYR A 194 5.23 1.46 5.45
N LEU A 195 4.81 1.82 6.68
CA LEU A 195 5.64 1.62 7.87
C LEU A 195 6.07 0.15 8.04
N ASN A 196 5.13 -0.80 7.94
CA ASN A 196 5.43 -2.22 8.11
C ASN A 196 6.32 -2.77 6.99
N GLN A 197 6.17 -2.27 5.76
CA GLN A 197 7.05 -2.60 4.65
C GLN A 197 8.48 -2.11 4.90
N CYS A 198 8.67 -0.88 5.38
CA CYS A 198 9.98 -0.37 5.76
C CYS A 198 10.64 -1.20 6.87
N ILE A 199 9.87 -1.57 7.91
CA ILE A 199 10.34 -2.46 8.98
C ILE A 199 10.77 -3.81 8.42
N PHE A 200 9.96 -4.40 7.53
CA PHE A 200 10.29 -5.67 6.88
C PHE A 200 11.56 -5.57 6.04
N GLU A 201 11.72 -4.55 5.18
CA GLU A 201 12.94 -4.35 4.39
C GLU A 201 14.18 -4.17 5.27
N ARG A 202 14.03 -3.47 6.40
CA ARG A 202 15.11 -3.31 7.37
C ARG A 202 15.48 -4.63 8.04
N LEU A 203 14.51 -5.51 8.27
CA LEU A 203 14.64 -6.77 9.01
C LEU A 203 14.56 -8.00 8.10
N SER A 204 14.89 -7.87 6.82
CA SER A 204 14.92 -8.98 5.88
C SER A 204 16.13 -8.87 4.94
N ILE A 205 16.34 -9.93 4.18
CA ILE A 205 17.33 -10.01 3.11
C ILE A 205 16.53 -10.22 1.83
N THR A 206 16.23 -9.13 1.12
CA THR A 206 15.43 -9.14 -0.11
C THR A 206 16.21 -8.69 -1.33
N LYS A 207 17.43 -8.16 -1.13
CA LYS A 207 18.33 -7.70 -2.19
C LYS A 207 19.72 -8.33 -2.07
N PRO A 208 20.43 -8.57 -3.18
CA PRO A 208 21.76 -9.20 -3.17
C PRO A 208 22.83 -8.43 -2.39
N ASP A 209 22.67 -7.12 -2.22
CA ASP A 209 23.59 -6.22 -1.52
C ASP A 209 23.30 -6.12 0.00
N ASN A 210 22.27 -6.81 0.50
CA ASN A 210 21.97 -6.81 1.93
C ASN A 210 22.90 -7.78 2.67
N GLU A 211 23.81 -7.24 3.49
CA GLU A 211 24.68 -8.07 4.33
C GLU A 211 23.90 -8.68 5.51
N MET A 212 24.01 -10.01 5.67
CA MET A 212 23.35 -10.76 6.74
C MET A 212 23.85 -10.37 8.14
N MET A 213 25.14 -10.05 8.26
CA MET A 213 25.80 -9.85 9.55
C MET A 213 25.34 -8.57 10.28
N ASP A 214 24.70 -7.64 9.57
CA ASP A 214 24.21 -6.38 10.13
C ASP A 214 22.79 -6.48 10.70
N LYS A 215 22.11 -7.62 10.53
CA LYS A 215 20.71 -7.82 10.94
C LYS A 215 20.64 -8.47 12.33
N LYS A 216 20.16 -7.71 13.32
CA LYS A 216 19.90 -8.22 14.69
C LYS A 216 18.68 -9.13 14.80
N LEU A 217 17.74 -9.01 13.86
CA LEU A 217 16.50 -9.78 13.79
C LEU A 217 16.13 -9.96 12.32
N ILE A 218 15.58 -11.14 11.98
CA ILE A 218 15.04 -11.43 10.66
C ILE A 218 13.54 -11.70 10.80
N LEU A 219 12.74 -11.02 9.98
CA LEU A 219 11.29 -11.18 9.90
C LEU A 219 10.88 -11.57 8.48
N THR A 220 9.73 -12.22 8.40
CA THR A 220 8.97 -12.39 7.15
C THR A 220 7.78 -11.45 7.14
N SER A 221 7.25 -11.13 5.97
CA SER A 221 6.06 -10.30 5.82
C SER A 221 5.03 -10.97 4.90
N THR A 222 3.76 -10.60 5.07
CA THR A 222 2.64 -11.02 4.21
C THR A 222 1.60 -9.90 4.16
N VAL A 223 0.72 -9.95 3.16
CA VAL A 223 -0.39 -8.99 2.99
C VAL A 223 -1.71 -9.74 3.14
N PHE A 224 -2.50 -9.37 4.13
CA PHE A 224 -3.86 -9.89 4.28
C PHE A 224 -4.81 -9.12 3.36
N LYS A 225 -5.34 -9.80 2.35
CA LYS A 225 -6.32 -9.19 1.45
C LYS A 225 -7.71 -9.21 2.08
N GLN A 226 -8.46 -8.14 1.86
CA GLN A 226 -9.82 -8.00 2.38
C GLN A 226 -10.77 -9.07 1.83
N GLU A 227 -10.57 -9.52 0.59
CA GLU A 227 -11.33 -10.60 -0.06
C GLU A 227 -11.12 -11.97 0.61
N ASP A 228 -9.91 -12.23 1.11
CA ASP A 228 -9.56 -13.52 1.72
C ASP A 228 -9.93 -13.57 3.21
N TYR A 229 -9.78 -12.45 3.93
CA TYR A 229 -9.89 -12.40 5.39
C TYR A 229 -11.20 -11.77 5.91
N GLY A 230 -11.98 -11.09 5.06
CA GLY A 230 -13.31 -10.58 5.39
C GLY A 230 -13.38 -9.78 6.70
N GLU A 231 -14.41 -10.07 7.50
CA GLU A 231 -14.67 -9.38 8.77
C GLU A 231 -13.50 -9.46 9.76
N TYR A 232 -12.72 -10.54 9.73
CA TYR A 232 -11.56 -10.68 10.62
C TYR A 232 -10.56 -9.56 10.40
N LEU A 233 -10.22 -9.26 9.14
CA LEU A 233 -9.29 -8.18 8.82
C LEU A 233 -9.86 -6.81 9.18
N THR A 234 -11.18 -6.62 9.04
CA THR A 234 -11.86 -5.41 9.49
C THR A 234 -11.68 -5.20 10.99
N ASN A 235 -11.84 -6.25 11.80
CA ASN A 235 -11.66 -6.16 13.24
C ASN A 235 -10.18 -5.96 13.62
N PHE A 236 -9.25 -6.63 12.95
CA PHE A 236 -7.82 -6.43 13.16
C PHE A 236 -7.39 -4.98 12.87
N LYS A 237 -7.87 -4.36 11.79
CA LYS A 237 -7.62 -2.95 11.47
C LYS A 237 -8.15 -1.99 12.54
N LYS A 238 -9.33 -2.27 13.12
CA LYS A 238 -9.86 -1.48 14.25
C LYS A 238 -8.95 -1.56 15.48
N CYS A 239 -8.41 -2.74 15.80
CA CYS A 239 -7.45 -2.90 16.90
C CYS A 239 -6.15 -2.12 16.63
N LEU A 240 -5.70 -2.07 15.37
CA LEU A 240 -4.50 -1.32 14.97
C LEU A 240 -4.67 0.20 15.09
N ALA A 241 -5.91 0.70 14.93
CA ALA A 241 -6.30 2.09 15.18
C ALA A 241 -6.65 2.36 16.66
N GLY A 242 -6.59 1.35 17.53
CA GLY A 242 -6.71 1.53 18.98
C GLY A 242 -5.37 1.87 19.61
N ASN A 243 -5.35 2.76 20.62
CA ASN A 243 -4.14 3.14 21.36
C ASN A 243 -3.40 1.91 21.93
N PHE A 244 -2.43 1.40 21.19
CA PHE A 244 -1.62 0.25 21.56
C PHE A 244 -0.15 0.66 21.64
N PHE A 245 0.24 1.16 22.80
CA PHE A 245 1.65 1.34 23.13
C PHE A 245 2.11 0.20 24.03
N SER A 246 2.73 -0.82 23.43
CA SER A 246 3.41 -1.88 24.15
C SER A 246 4.92 -1.62 24.20
N GLN A 247 5.55 -2.07 25.27
CA GLN A 247 7.00 -2.02 25.39
C GLN A 247 7.60 -3.06 24.45
N LEU A 248 8.17 -2.57 23.35
CA LEU A 248 8.91 -3.36 22.39
C LEU A 248 10.21 -3.89 22.99
N ALA A 249 10.68 -5.05 22.51
CA ALA A 249 12.07 -5.46 22.72
C ALA A 249 12.96 -4.28 22.30
N LYS A 250 13.91 -3.89 23.17
CA LYS A 250 14.66 -2.62 23.06
C LYS A 250 15.24 -2.40 21.66
N ASP A 251 15.81 -3.45 21.07
CA ASP A 251 16.38 -3.40 19.71
C ASP A 251 15.30 -3.15 18.64
N PHE A 252 14.15 -3.83 18.71
CA PHE A 252 13.06 -3.60 17.76
C PHE A 252 12.45 -2.19 17.92
N LYS A 253 12.33 -1.70 19.16
CA LYS A 253 11.88 -0.32 19.42
C LYS A 253 12.80 0.70 18.75
N GLN A 254 14.10 0.53 18.92
CA GLN A 254 15.10 1.40 18.32
C GLN A 254 15.05 1.37 16.80
N ILE A 255 14.88 0.19 16.20
CA ILE A 255 14.70 0.04 14.75
C ILE A 255 13.44 0.78 14.30
N LEU A 256 12.32 0.63 14.99
CA LEU A 256 11.07 1.32 14.67
C LEU A 256 11.23 2.85 14.71
N GLU A 257 11.81 3.40 15.78
CA GLU A 257 12.06 4.84 15.92
C GLU A 257 13.03 5.36 14.83
N GLN A 258 14.04 4.55 14.48
CA GLN A 258 14.98 4.87 13.40
C GLN A 258 14.30 4.88 12.03
N GLU A 259 13.45 3.91 11.71
CA GLU A 259 12.74 3.85 10.42
C GLU A 259 11.73 4.98 10.28
N VAL A 260 10.94 5.27 11.33
CA VAL A 260 10.01 6.41 11.35
C VAL A 260 10.73 7.72 11.05
N LYS A 261 11.94 7.89 11.60
CA LYS A 261 12.76 9.08 11.36
C LYS A 261 13.46 9.07 9.99
N ALA A 262 14.12 7.97 9.63
CA ALA A 262 14.92 7.86 8.41
C ALA A 262 14.07 7.93 7.13
N ARG A 263 12.84 7.42 7.18
CA ARG A 263 11.88 7.45 6.07
C ARG A 263 10.94 8.64 6.13
N ASN A 264 11.19 9.60 7.03
CA ASN A 264 10.37 10.80 7.22
C ASN A 264 8.87 10.53 7.43
N ILE A 265 8.48 9.37 7.97
CA ILE A 265 7.07 8.95 8.09
C ILE A 265 6.22 10.00 8.81
N TYR A 266 6.76 10.59 9.87
CA TYR A 266 6.10 11.68 10.59
C TYR A 266 5.93 12.93 9.73
N MET A 267 7.03 13.42 9.13
CA MET A 267 7.02 14.64 8.32
C MET A 267 6.16 14.51 7.07
N ASN A 268 6.07 13.30 6.52
CA ASN A 268 5.23 12.95 5.38
C ASN A 268 3.73 12.93 5.72
N ASN A 269 3.35 12.88 6.99
CA ASN A 269 1.95 12.77 7.40
C ASN A 269 1.44 13.96 8.23
N ILE A 270 2.18 15.08 8.23
CA ILE A 270 1.73 16.35 8.84
C ILE A 270 1.55 17.43 7.78
N VAL A 271 0.69 18.40 8.08
CA VAL A 271 0.62 19.65 7.31
C VAL A 271 1.62 20.65 7.88
N ALA A 272 2.56 21.09 7.05
CA ALA A 272 3.56 22.09 7.39
C ALA A 272 3.90 22.98 6.18
N PRO A 273 4.36 24.22 6.37
CA PRO A 273 4.79 25.06 5.25
C PRO A 273 5.86 24.39 4.38
N ASP A 274 5.62 24.33 3.07
CA ASP A 274 6.49 23.66 2.09
C ASP A 274 6.49 24.38 0.72
N TYR A 275 7.30 23.88 -0.21
CA TYR A 275 7.30 24.30 -1.61
C TYR A 275 6.39 23.40 -2.45
N HIS A 276 5.43 24.03 -3.11
CA HIS A 276 4.40 23.44 -3.97
C HIS A 276 4.68 23.87 -5.41
N GLY A 277 4.85 22.89 -6.29
CA GLY A 277 5.03 23.11 -7.72
C GLY A 277 3.71 23.04 -8.47
N PHE A 278 3.58 23.87 -9.49
CA PHE A 278 2.41 23.93 -10.36
C PHE A 278 2.84 23.99 -11.82
N ILE A 279 2.26 23.13 -12.67
CA ILE A 279 2.38 23.25 -14.12
C ILE A 279 1.55 24.45 -14.55
N ILE A 280 2.14 25.34 -15.35
CA ILE A 280 1.43 26.49 -15.91
C ILE A 280 0.79 26.10 -17.24
N GLN A 281 -0.53 26.27 -17.35
CA GLN A 281 -1.30 26.08 -18.58
C GLN A 281 -2.03 27.36 -19.01
N GLY A 282 -2.13 27.55 -20.32
CA GLY A 282 -2.90 28.63 -20.94
C GLY A 282 -2.15 29.95 -21.16
N ILE A 283 -2.58 30.70 -22.16
CA ILE A 283 -2.08 32.05 -22.49
C ILE A 283 -3.16 33.13 -22.47
N GLU A 284 -4.45 32.77 -22.58
CA GLU A 284 -5.57 33.69 -22.34
C GLU A 284 -5.83 33.82 -20.84
N LYS A 285 -5.87 32.68 -20.14
CA LYS A 285 -6.00 32.59 -18.69
C LYS A 285 -5.01 31.58 -18.14
N ILE A 286 -4.30 31.99 -17.09
CA ILE A 286 -3.35 31.09 -16.42
C ILE A 286 -4.11 30.12 -15.52
N HIS A 287 -3.85 28.84 -15.75
CA HIS A 287 -4.21 27.75 -14.86
C HIS A 287 -2.94 27.15 -14.25
N LEU A 288 -2.99 26.83 -12.96
CA LEU A 288 -1.91 26.25 -12.19
C LEU A 288 -2.36 24.86 -11.73
N VAL A 289 -1.73 23.82 -12.28
CA VAL A 289 -2.02 22.42 -11.95
C VAL A 289 -0.97 21.93 -10.97
N HIS A 290 -1.37 21.66 -9.74
CA HIS A 290 -0.48 21.22 -8.66
C HIS A 290 0.22 19.90 -9.04
N LEU A 291 1.46 19.70 -8.57
CA LEU A 291 2.21 18.45 -8.68
C LEU A 291 1.95 17.60 -7.42
N PRO A 292 1.00 16.64 -7.46
CA PRO A 292 0.60 15.90 -6.26
C PRO A 292 1.59 14.80 -5.89
N MET A 293 1.48 14.30 -4.66
CA MET A 293 2.13 13.07 -4.21
C MET A 293 1.16 12.27 -3.33
N PHE A 294 1.15 10.95 -3.43
CA PHE A 294 0.24 10.12 -2.61
C PHE A 294 0.74 9.95 -1.17
N ASN A 295 2.04 10.09 -0.94
CA ASN A 295 2.70 9.76 0.33
C ASN A 295 3.17 10.97 1.14
N MET A 296 2.83 12.19 0.72
CA MET A 296 3.17 13.41 1.46
C MET A 296 1.91 14.24 1.68
N GLU A 297 1.45 14.36 2.92
CA GLU A 297 0.22 15.05 3.32
C GLU A 297 0.15 16.49 2.80
N ASN A 298 1.29 17.19 2.76
CA ASN A 298 1.40 18.52 2.16
C ASN A 298 1.01 18.57 0.67
N HIS A 299 1.27 17.49 -0.06
CA HIS A 299 1.11 17.35 -1.52
C HIS A 299 -0.02 16.40 -1.91
N ARG A 300 -0.76 15.87 -0.93
CA ARG A 300 -1.79 14.83 -1.10
C ARG A 300 -3.13 15.40 -1.57
N TYR A 301 -3.06 16.29 -2.56
CA TYR A 301 -4.19 16.96 -3.17
C TYR A 301 -3.98 17.09 -4.66
N GLN A 302 -4.99 16.70 -5.44
CA GLN A 302 -5.12 17.14 -6.82
C GLN A 302 -5.80 18.51 -6.82
N LEU A 303 -5.09 19.53 -7.31
CA LEU A 303 -5.51 20.93 -7.21
C LEU A 303 -5.28 21.65 -8.54
N ILE A 304 -6.34 22.29 -9.05
CA ILE A 304 -6.31 23.13 -10.25
C ILE A 304 -6.80 24.51 -9.85
N LEU A 305 -5.95 25.51 -10.05
CA LEU A 305 -6.24 26.91 -9.77
C LEU A 305 -6.31 27.71 -11.07
N GLN A 306 -7.17 28.70 -11.14
CA GLN A 306 -7.06 29.81 -12.09
C GLN A 306 -6.44 30.99 -11.35
N ALA A 307 -5.47 31.68 -11.94
CA ALA A 307 -4.81 32.81 -11.32
C ALA A 307 -4.40 33.88 -12.35
N GLU A 308 -3.94 35.02 -11.86
CA GLU A 308 -3.32 36.08 -12.65
C GLU A 308 -1.88 36.31 -12.18
N ILE A 309 -0.99 36.57 -13.13
CA ILE A 309 0.36 37.07 -12.89
C ILE A 309 0.51 38.48 -13.44
N LEU A 310 1.55 39.21 -13.01
CA LEU A 310 1.81 40.57 -13.50
C LEU A 310 1.96 40.60 -15.03
N GLU A 311 1.39 41.63 -15.67
CA GLU A 311 1.28 41.76 -17.13
C GLU A 311 2.65 41.74 -17.83
N GLU A 312 3.68 42.33 -17.21
CA GLU A 312 5.06 42.30 -17.72
C GLU A 312 5.60 40.87 -17.82
N ILE A 313 5.43 40.09 -16.74
CA ILE A 313 5.85 38.68 -16.68
C ILE A 313 5.00 37.83 -17.64
N MET A 314 3.70 38.09 -17.71
CA MET A 314 2.79 37.43 -18.65
C MET A 314 3.22 37.65 -20.11
N CYS A 315 3.60 38.87 -20.47
CA CYS A 315 4.10 39.17 -21.81
C CYS A 315 5.38 38.39 -22.14
N GLU A 316 6.30 38.25 -21.18
CA GLU A 316 7.50 37.45 -21.37
C GLU A 316 7.21 35.96 -21.47
N TYR A 317 6.33 35.43 -20.63
CA TYR A 317 5.83 34.06 -20.70
C TYR A 317 5.22 33.75 -22.07
N ILE A 318 4.32 34.60 -22.58
CA ILE A 318 3.71 34.45 -23.90
C ILE A 318 4.77 34.49 -25.02
N ARG A 319 5.77 35.39 -24.94
CA ARG A 319 6.85 35.45 -25.94
C ARG A 319 7.67 34.16 -25.95
N GLU A 320 8.02 33.64 -24.79
CA GLU A 320 8.77 32.38 -24.69
C GLU A 320 7.95 31.18 -25.14
N ARG A 321 6.65 31.12 -24.83
CA ARG A 321 5.72 30.11 -25.34
C ARG A 321 5.59 30.13 -26.86
N LYS A 322 5.54 31.30 -27.47
CA LYS A 322 5.53 31.43 -28.95
C LYS A 322 6.84 30.97 -29.57
N LYS A 323 7.97 31.22 -28.91
CA LYS A 323 9.30 30.80 -29.37
C LYS A 323 9.51 29.29 -29.22
N ASN A 324 9.04 28.71 -28.13
CA ASN A 324 9.18 27.30 -27.79
C ASN A 324 7.79 26.71 -27.42
N PRO A 325 6.96 26.34 -28.41
CA PRO A 325 5.59 25.89 -28.15
C PRO A 325 5.48 24.68 -27.23
N MET A 326 6.47 23.78 -27.27
CA MET A 326 6.51 22.56 -26.46
C MET A 326 7.18 22.75 -25.08
N GLN A 327 7.60 23.97 -24.73
CA GLN A 327 8.24 24.22 -23.44
C GLN A 327 7.23 24.16 -22.30
N ILE A 328 7.51 23.31 -21.33
CA ILE A 328 6.77 23.23 -20.07
C ILE A 328 7.32 24.30 -19.11
N PHE A 329 6.44 24.93 -18.35
CA PHE A 329 6.80 25.89 -17.33
C PHE A 329 6.22 25.45 -15.99
N ILE A 330 7.03 25.54 -14.94
CA ILE A 330 6.63 25.23 -13.58
C ILE A 330 6.70 26.49 -12.75
N LEU A 331 5.63 26.77 -12.03
CA LEU A 331 5.54 27.82 -11.02
C LEU A 331 5.68 27.18 -9.65
N GLY A 332 6.57 27.70 -8.81
CA GLY A 332 6.70 27.30 -7.41
C GLY A 332 6.45 28.49 -6.49
N ASN A 333 5.84 28.29 -5.32
CA ASN A 333 5.84 29.35 -4.31
C ASN A 333 7.28 29.67 -3.85
N GLN A 334 7.62 30.96 -3.77
CA GLN A 334 8.96 31.41 -3.44
C GLN A 334 9.30 31.21 -1.95
N ASN A 335 8.29 31.32 -1.08
CA ASN A 335 8.43 31.11 0.36
C ASN A 335 7.58 29.92 0.77
N LYS A 336 8.10 29.07 1.66
CA LYS A 336 7.37 27.92 2.20
C LYS A 336 6.01 28.33 2.76
N THR A 337 4.96 27.64 2.34
CA THR A 337 3.57 27.91 2.75
C THR A 337 2.73 26.64 2.65
N THR A 338 1.49 26.65 3.12
CA THR A 338 0.56 25.53 2.93
C THR A 338 -0.32 25.78 1.71
N LEU A 339 -0.84 24.71 1.06
CA LEU A 339 -1.80 24.86 -0.03
C LEU A 339 -3.07 25.61 0.42
N ASN A 340 -3.49 25.44 1.67
CA ASN A 340 -4.63 26.16 2.23
C ASN A 340 -4.36 27.65 2.38
N ASP A 341 -3.15 28.05 2.74
CA ASP A 341 -2.75 29.47 2.81
C ASP A 341 -2.69 30.09 1.40
N ILE A 342 -2.18 29.36 0.40
CA ILE A 342 -2.21 29.80 -1.01
C ILE A 342 -3.66 30.07 -1.47
N ILE A 343 -4.56 29.12 -1.20
CA ILE A 343 -5.97 29.21 -1.62
C ILE A 343 -6.70 30.34 -0.87
N SER A 344 -6.53 30.43 0.45
CA SER A 344 -7.25 31.39 1.29
C SER A 344 -6.70 32.81 1.19
N GLY A 345 -5.38 32.95 1.04
CA GLY A 345 -4.69 34.24 0.90
C GLY A 345 -4.97 34.95 -0.42
N LYS A 346 -5.40 34.22 -1.45
CA LYS A 346 -5.71 34.71 -2.81
C LYS A 346 -4.55 35.35 -3.58
N GLU A 347 -3.39 35.50 -2.96
CA GLU A 347 -2.13 35.92 -3.57
C GLU A 347 -0.92 35.30 -2.87
N PHE A 348 0.16 35.07 -3.62
CA PHE A 348 1.46 34.64 -3.10
C PHE A 348 2.60 35.06 -4.03
N LEU A 349 3.83 35.06 -3.52
CA LEU A 349 5.03 35.25 -4.33
C LEU A 349 5.53 33.93 -4.86
N ALA A 350 5.91 33.92 -6.13
CA ALA A 350 6.31 32.72 -6.86
C ALA A 350 7.62 32.91 -7.64
N VAL A 351 8.20 31.78 -7.98
CA VAL A 351 9.25 31.64 -8.97
C VAL A 351 8.70 30.88 -10.19
N ILE A 352 9.23 31.13 -11.38
CA ILE A 352 8.87 30.38 -12.59
C ILE A 352 10.14 29.83 -13.21
N ASP A 353 10.09 28.55 -13.61
CA ASP A 353 11.15 27.83 -14.28
C ASP A 353 10.70 27.18 -15.60
N LYS A 354 11.67 26.94 -16.48
CA LYS A 354 11.48 26.26 -17.76
C LYS A 354 11.69 24.76 -17.56
N GLY A 355 10.64 24.06 -17.16
CA GLY A 355 10.68 22.66 -16.72
C GLY A 355 10.84 22.55 -15.21
N LEU A 356 11.42 21.44 -14.73
CA LEU A 356 11.70 21.24 -13.31
C LEU A 356 12.64 22.32 -12.75
N PRO A 357 12.45 22.76 -11.50
CA PRO A 357 13.33 23.73 -10.86
C PRO A 357 14.79 23.27 -10.93
N PRO A 358 15.73 24.14 -11.33
CA PRO A 358 17.11 23.73 -11.51
C PRO A 358 17.80 23.45 -10.17
N PRO A 359 18.69 22.45 -10.08
CA PRO A 359 19.43 22.13 -8.84
C PRO A 359 20.29 23.30 -8.32
N SER A 360 20.63 24.26 -9.19
CA SER A 360 21.38 25.47 -8.82
C SER A 360 20.58 26.46 -7.97
N GLY A 361 19.25 26.32 -7.92
CA GLY A 361 18.35 27.30 -7.29
C GLY A 361 18.22 28.63 -8.05
N GLN A 362 18.81 28.73 -9.25
CA GLN A 362 18.70 29.92 -10.09
C GLN A 362 17.44 29.85 -10.95
N HIS A 363 16.41 30.60 -10.56
CA HIS A 363 15.13 30.57 -11.25
C HIS A 363 15.10 31.44 -12.52
N TRP A 364 14.24 31.10 -13.48
CA TRP A 364 14.05 31.93 -14.68
C TRP A 364 13.37 33.27 -14.35
N LYS A 365 12.37 33.25 -13.47
CA LYS A 365 11.75 34.45 -12.89
C LYS A 365 11.61 34.31 -11.38
N THR A 366 11.88 35.39 -10.65
CA THR A 366 11.66 35.51 -9.20
C THR A 366 10.69 36.65 -8.91
N ASP A 367 10.18 36.69 -7.68
CA ASP A 367 9.30 37.76 -7.18
C ASP A 367 8.03 37.94 -8.01
N VAL A 368 7.56 36.84 -8.61
CA VAL A 368 6.35 36.83 -9.44
C VAL A 368 5.14 36.89 -8.51
N LYS A 369 4.44 38.02 -8.50
CA LYS A 369 3.20 38.15 -7.76
C LYS A 369 2.05 37.44 -8.48
N VAL A 370 1.57 36.35 -7.88
CA VAL A 370 0.37 35.62 -8.29
C VAL A 370 -0.82 36.15 -7.49
N LYS A 371 -1.94 36.46 -8.15
CA LYS A 371 -3.14 37.05 -7.52
C LYS A 371 -4.43 36.47 -8.12
N ASN A 372 -5.57 36.85 -7.54
CA ASN A 372 -6.91 36.47 -8.00
C ASN A 372 -7.11 34.95 -8.12
N ILE A 373 -6.56 34.22 -7.15
CA ILE A 373 -6.62 32.75 -7.13
C ILE A 373 -8.07 32.30 -6.98
N LYS A 374 -8.53 31.51 -7.95
CA LYS A 374 -9.82 30.82 -7.96
C LYS A 374 -9.55 29.31 -8.02
N VAL A 375 -10.10 28.56 -7.08
CA VAL A 375 -10.06 27.09 -7.14
C VAL A 375 -11.01 26.61 -8.23
N ILE A 376 -10.50 25.82 -9.16
CA ILE A 376 -11.31 25.13 -10.19
C ILE A 376 -11.61 23.71 -9.74
N LYS A 377 -10.59 22.98 -9.26
CA LYS A 377 -10.74 21.64 -8.66
C LYS A 377 -9.84 21.51 -7.44
N LYS A 378 -10.32 20.83 -6.41
CA LYS A 378 -9.54 20.42 -5.24
C LYS A 378 -10.08 19.09 -4.73
N CYS A 379 -9.27 18.03 -4.84
CA CYS A 379 -9.62 16.70 -4.38
C CYS A 379 -8.51 16.17 -3.48
N GLY A 380 -8.88 15.61 -2.32
CA GLY A 380 -7.92 14.93 -1.45
C GLY A 380 -7.51 13.58 -2.04
N LEU A 381 -6.24 13.22 -1.91
CA LEU A 381 -5.68 11.95 -2.39
C LEU A 381 -5.37 10.97 -1.24
N GLN A 382 -5.89 11.23 -0.05
CA GLN A 382 -5.87 10.27 1.07
C GLN A 382 -6.60 8.99 0.68
N THR A 383 -6.13 7.84 1.18
CA THR A 383 -6.67 6.51 0.83
C THR A 383 -8.19 6.45 0.95
N ARG A 384 -8.76 7.07 1.99
CA ARG A 384 -10.21 7.12 2.23
C ARG A 384 -11.03 7.85 1.16
N TYR A 385 -10.39 8.62 0.29
CA TYR A 385 -11.03 9.34 -0.82
C TYR A 385 -10.72 8.72 -2.18
N LEU A 386 -9.83 7.72 -2.24
CA LEU A 386 -9.52 6.99 -3.46
C LEU A 386 -10.45 5.80 -3.66
N ASP A 387 -10.55 5.35 -4.89
CA ASP A 387 -11.37 4.21 -5.28
C ASP A 387 -10.66 2.87 -5.05
N ASP A 388 -11.49 1.86 -4.80
CA ASP A 388 -11.05 0.48 -4.68
C ASP A 388 -10.51 -0.08 -6.01
N ASN A 389 -10.96 0.44 -7.16
CA ASN A 389 -10.59 -0.07 -8.49
C ASN A 389 -10.34 1.07 -9.48
N TYR A 390 -9.42 0.85 -10.43
CA TYR A 390 -9.28 1.77 -11.57
C TYR A 390 -10.53 1.71 -12.48
N PRO A 391 -10.83 2.81 -13.20
CA PRO A 391 -11.86 2.85 -14.23
C PRO A 391 -11.66 1.73 -15.27
N LYS A 392 -12.74 0.96 -15.52
CA LYS A 392 -12.67 -0.28 -16.31
C LYS A 392 -12.80 -0.06 -17.82
N ASP A 393 -13.56 0.93 -18.20
CA ASP A 393 -14.03 1.17 -19.56
C ASP A 393 -13.62 2.53 -20.13
N HIS A 394 -12.95 3.37 -19.35
CA HIS A 394 -12.45 4.68 -19.77
C HIS A 394 -11.21 5.10 -18.95
N MET A 395 -10.63 6.25 -19.30
CA MET A 395 -9.66 6.99 -18.48
C MET A 395 -10.18 8.42 -18.26
N PRO A 396 -10.36 8.88 -17.01
CA PRO A 396 -11.04 10.15 -16.71
C PRO A 396 -10.08 11.35 -16.66
N PHE A 397 -10.47 12.46 -17.26
CA PHE A 397 -9.73 13.73 -17.24
C PHE A 397 -10.63 14.89 -16.82
N TYR A 398 -10.08 15.90 -16.15
CA TYR A 398 -10.68 17.22 -16.07
C TYR A 398 -10.46 17.91 -17.41
N LEU A 399 -11.48 18.60 -17.93
CA LEU A 399 -11.41 19.45 -19.11
C LEU A 399 -11.98 20.83 -18.74
N TYR A 400 -11.13 21.86 -18.80
CA TYR A 400 -11.45 23.18 -18.21
C TYR A 400 -10.81 24.34 -18.99
N SER A 401 -11.10 25.56 -18.53
CA SER A 401 -10.64 26.89 -19.01
C SER A 401 -11.71 27.66 -19.79
N THR A 402 -11.50 27.95 -21.08
CA THR A 402 -12.40 28.75 -21.91
C THR A 402 -12.79 28.00 -23.18
N GLU A 403 -13.87 28.42 -23.87
CA GLU A 403 -14.28 27.81 -25.14
C GLU A 403 -13.18 27.86 -26.23
N ASN A 404 -12.27 28.84 -26.16
CA ASN A 404 -11.20 29.04 -27.14
C ASN A 404 -9.90 28.33 -26.78
N GLU A 405 -9.66 28.12 -25.48
CA GLU A 405 -8.44 27.55 -24.94
C GLU A 405 -8.78 26.59 -23.80
N LEU A 406 -8.82 25.29 -24.13
CA LEU A 406 -9.11 24.21 -23.18
C LEU A 406 -7.84 23.48 -22.77
N HIS A 407 -7.80 23.00 -21.52
CA HIS A 407 -6.71 22.17 -20.99
C HIS A 407 -7.28 20.89 -20.37
N ILE A 408 -6.42 19.88 -20.22
CA ILE A 408 -6.77 18.64 -19.52
C ILE A 408 -5.77 18.25 -18.43
N ASP A 409 -6.28 17.58 -17.40
CA ASP A 409 -5.50 16.97 -16.32
C ASP A 409 -6.15 15.64 -15.90
N HIS A 410 -5.36 14.57 -15.81
CA HIS A 410 -5.84 13.22 -15.50
C HIS A 410 -6.40 13.11 -14.07
N LEU A 411 -7.61 12.59 -13.88
CA LEU A 411 -8.18 12.38 -12.55
C LEU A 411 -7.46 11.23 -11.83
N LEU A 412 -6.88 11.53 -10.66
CA LEU A 412 -6.14 10.55 -9.87
C LEU A 412 -7.07 9.81 -8.91
N VAL A 413 -7.86 8.88 -9.43
CA VAL A 413 -8.92 8.19 -8.66
C VAL A 413 -8.40 7.05 -7.79
N LYS A 414 -7.22 6.50 -8.10
CA LYS A 414 -6.61 5.38 -7.37
C LYS A 414 -5.09 5.49 -7.40
N SER A 415 -4.42 4.95 -6.37
CA SER A 415 -2.96 4.88 -6.25
C SER A 415 -2.44 3.43 -6.44
N PRO A 416 -1.26 3.23 -7.06
CA PRO A 416 -0.39 4.24 -7.69
C PRO A 416 -1.02 4.85 -8.95
N ASN A 417 -0.53 6.00 -9.43
CA ASN A 417 -1.04 6.57 -10.68
C ASN A 417 -0.02 7.49 -11.36
N ILE A 418 -0.37 7.97 -12.55
CA ILE A 418 0.40 8.93 -13.34
C ILE A 418 -0.40 10.22 -13.52
N GLN A 419 0.25 11.37 -13.33
CA GLN A 419 -0.29 12.66 -13.69
C GLN A 419 0.00 12.90 -15.17
N LEU A 420 -1.08 13.05 -15.94
CA LEU A 420 -1.02 13.38 -17.35
C LEU A 420 -1.77 14.69 -17.54
N SER A 421 -1.03 15.75 -17.84
CA SER A 421 -1.60 17.08 -18.05
C SER A 421 -1.22 17.55 -19.44
N ALA A 422 -2.19 18.03 -20.22
CA ALA A 422 -1.90 18.62 -21.52
C ALA A 422 -2.44 20.03 -21.59
N ASP A 423 -1.56 20.92 -22.01
CA ASP A 423 -1.91 22.28 -22.35
C ASP A 423 -2.48 22.32 -23.76
N TRP A 424 -3.48 23.16 -23.98
CA TRP A 424 -4.21 23.36 -25.23
C TRP A 424 -4.66 22.08 -25.95
N VAL A 425 -5.91 21.71 -25.73
CA VAL A 425 -6.60 20.67 -26.50
C VAL A 425 -7.60 21.30 -27.46
N LYS A 426 -7.68 20.78 -28.69
CA LYS A 426 -8.79 21.11 -29.60
C LYS A 426 -9.94 20.15 -29.35
N PHE A 427 -11.12 20.73 -29.12
CA PHE A 427 -12.36 20.01 -28.96
C PHE A 427 -13.32 20.39 -30.10
N LYS A 428 -13.65 19.44 -30.98
CA LYS A 428 -14.60 19.68 -32.09
C LYS A 428 -16.00 19.24 -31.69
N ILE A 429 -16.86 20.20 -31.37
CA ILE A 429 -18.29 19.95 -31.19
C ILE A 429 -18.93 19.77 -32.57
N GLN A 430 -19.52 18.60 -32.86
CA GLN A 430 -20.38 18.44 -34.03
C GLN A 430 -21.60 19.36 -33.84
N THR A 431 -21.85 20.23 -34.83
CA THR A 431 -22.84 21.32 -34.77
C THR A 431 -24.24 20.83 -34.38
N GLY A 432 -24.88 21.51 -33.41
CA GLY A 432 -26.28 21.25 -33.02
C GLY A 432 -26.57 21.03 -31.53
N PHE A 433 -25.60 21.26 -30.63
CA PHE A 433 -25.79 20.98 -29.20
C PHE A 433 -26.58 22.08 -28.46
N PRO A 434 -27.66 21.75 -27.74
CA PRO A 434 -28.49 22.72 -27.01
C PRO A 434 -27.97 23.09 -25.62
N VAL A 435 -26.89 22.45 -25.12
CA VAL A 435 -26.39 22.63 -23.75
C VAL A 435 -25.15 23.53 -23.75
N LYS A 436 -25.22 24.65 -23.03
CA LYS A 436 -24.07 25.51 -22.76
C LYS A 436 -23.17 24.83 -21.74
N ILE A 437 -21.97 24.42 -22.16
CA ILE A 437 -20.99 23.76 -21.29
C ILE A 437 -20.27 24.82 -20.45
N GLN A 438 -20.15 24.58 -19.14
CA GLN A 438 -19.46 25.48 -18.20
C GLN A 438 -17.99 25.09 -18.05
N TRP A 439 -17.19 25.36 -19.08
CA TRP A 439 -15.75 25.01 -19.12
C TRP A 439 -14.97 25.62 -17.95
N GLU A 440 -15.37 26.79 -17.49
CA GLU A 440 -14.76 27.53 -16.38
C GLU A 440 -14.90 26.85 -15.00
N ASN A 441 -15.75 25.83 -14.89
CA ASN A 441 -15.93 25.02 -13.68
C ASN A 441 -15.24 23.65 -13.78
N GLY A 442 -14.73 23.30 -14.96
CA GLY A 442 -14.15 22.01 -15.28
C GLY A 442 -15.20 20.89 -15.38
N VAL A 443 -15.28 20.28 -16.55
CA VAL A 443 -16.11 19.09 -16.81
C VAL A 443 -15.26 17.82 -16.79
N LEU A 444 -15.90 16.67 -16.69
CA LEU A 444 -15.23 15.38 -16.82
C LEU A 444 -15.21 14.94 -18.28
N ALA A 445 -14.05 14.53 -18.75
CA ALA A 445 -13.80 14.00 -20.08
C ALA A 445 -13.31 12.55 -19.94
N TYR A 446 -14.15 11.59 -20.35
CA TYR A 446 -13.83 10.16 -20.28
C TYR A 446 -13.29 9.70 -21.62
N PHE A 447 -12.02 9.31 -21.65
CA PHE A 447 -11.39 8.75 -22.84
C PHE A 447 -11.82 7.29 -22.95
N THR A 448 -12.82 7.01 -23.78
CA THR A 448 -13.48 5.70 -23.91
C THR A 448 -12.70 4.70 -24.77
N ASP A 449 -11.70 5.15 -25.52
CA ASP A 449 -10.77 4.28 -26.25
C ASP A 449 -9.54 3.88 -25.42
N ILE A 450 -9.42 4.37 -24.18
CA ILE A 450 -8.35 4.02 -23.23
C ILE A 450 -8.99 3.42 -21.99
N ARG A 451 -8.59 2.19 -21.64
CA ARG A 451 -9.06 1.53 -20.40
C ARG A 451 -7.97 1.62 -19.36
N GLU A 452 -8.10 2.56 -18.42
CA GLU A 452 -7.05 2.83 -17.43
C GLU A 452 -6.62 1.56 -16.68
N VAL A 453 -7.59 0.72 -16.26
CA VAL A 453 -7.30 -0.55 -15.56
C VAL A 453 -6.34 -1.49 -16.31
N THR A 454 -6.25 -1.40 -17.63
CA THR A 454 -5.43 -2.30 -18.45
C THR A 454 -3.99 -1.83 -18.63
N ILE A 455 -3.70 -0.57 -18.27
CA ILE A 455 -2.38 0.06 -18.41
C ILE A 455 -1.74 0.40 -17.05
N GLN A 456 -2.40 0.04 -15.94
CA GLN A 456 -1.90 0.20 -14.58
C GLN A 456 -1.21 -1.08 -14.06
N PRO A 457 -0.22 -0.97 -13.15
CA PRO A 457 0.47 0.27 -12.78
C PRO A 457 1.40 0.75 -13.89
N PHE A 458 1.52 2.08 -14.06
CA PHE A 458 2.50 2.65 -14.98
C PHE A 458 3.94 2.35 -14.51
N PRO A 459 4.90 2.12 -15.43
CA PRO A 459 6.31 1.98 -15.08
C PRO A 459 6.83 3.24 -14.39
N ALA A 460 7.75 3.10 -13.43
CA ALA A 460 8.43 4.25 -12.84
C ALA A 460 9.25 4.98 -13.92
N VAL A 461 8.80 6.16 -14.34
CA VAL A 461 9.51 6.98 -15.32
C VAL A 461 10.71 7.65 -14.64
N ASN A 462 11.91 7.13 -14.86
CA ASN A 462 13.15 7.68 -14.27
C ASN A 462 13.71 8.89 -15.04
N SER A 463 13.11 9.31 -16.14
CA SER A 463 13.55 10.49 -16.89
C SER A 463 12.41 11.09 -17.70
N VAL A 464 12.12 12.37 -17.42
CA VAL A 464 11.25 13.26 -18.22
C VAL A 464 11.76 13.41 -19.67
N ASP A 465 12.97 12.93 -19.96
CA ASP A 465 13.72 13.24 -21.17
C ASP A 465 13.54 12.27 -22.36
N ASN A 466 12.72 11.20 -22.25
CA ASN A 466 12.42 10.31 -23.37
C ASN A 466 11.07 9.59 -23.19
N PRO A 467 9.94 10.20 -23.62
CA PRO A 467 8.69 9.47 -23.72
C PRO A 467 8.84 8.32 -24.73
N GLU A 468 8.29 7.15 -24.41
CA GLU A 468 8.27 6.05 -25.38
C GLU A 468 7.52 6.53 -26.63
N PRO A 469 8.05 6.29 -27.85
CA PRO A 469 7.48 6.84 -29.09
C PRO A 469 6.05 6.37 -29.38
N ASP A 470 5.60 5.30 -28.71
CA ASP A 470 4.24 4.76 -28.82
C ASP A 470 3.34 5.11 -27.62
N PHE A 471 3.78 5.98 -26.71
CA PHE A 471 3.01 6.32 -25.52
C PHE A 471 1.63 6.89 -25.88
N PHE A 472 0.63 6.49 -25.10
CA PHE A 472 -0.75 6.73 -25.49
C PHE A 472 -1.16 8.21 -25.41
N PHE A 473 -0.48 9.00 -24.59
CA PHE A 473 -0.78 10.40 -24.30
C PHE A 473 0.27 11.32 -24.93
N GLN A 474 0.11 11.67 -26.22
CA GLN A 474 1.11 12.43 -26.98
C GLN A 474 0.47 13.56 -27.81
N PRO A 475 1.25 14.56 -28.30
CA PRO A 475 0.72 15.61 -29.16
C PRO A 475 0.18 15.04 -30.47
N ASP A 476 -0.76 15.75 -31.08
CA ASP A 476 -1.47 15.42 -32.32
C ASP A 476 -2.31 14.12 -32.28
N ARG A 477 -2.37 13.44 -31.13
CA ARG A 477 -3.18 12.23 -30.94
C ARG A 477 -4.63 12.58 -30.62
N LYS A 478 -5.55 11.76 -31.16
CA LYS A 478 -7.00 11.95 -31.05
C LYS A 478 -7.67 10.85 -30.24
N TYR A 479 -8.59 11.25 -29.36
CA TYR A 479 -9.27 10.37 -28.41
C TYR A 479 -10.79 10.38 -28.61
N LYS A 480 -11.43 9.25 -28.29
CA LYS A 480 -12.90 9.18 -28.21
C LYS A 480 -13.32 9.61 -26.82
N VAL A 481 -14.06 10.71 -26.72
CA VAL A 481 -14.37 11.32 -25.43
C VAL A 481 -15.88 11.33 -25.17
N GLU A 482 -16.27 11.03 -23.94
CA GLU A 482 -17.61 11.32 -23.42
C GLU A 482 -17.49 12.41 -22.36
N LEU A 483 -18.35 13.44 -22.41
CA LEU A 483 -18.35 14.53 -21.44
C LEU A 483 -19.46 14.36 -20.43
N TYR A 484 -19.10 14.60 -19.17
CA TYR A 484 -19.99 14.51 -18.02
C TYR A 484 -19.92 15.77 -17.18
N GLU A 485 -21.04 16.12 -16.55
CA GLU A 485 -21.07 17.21 -15.57
C GLU A 485 -20.35 16.75 -14.32
N ASP A 486 -19.43 17.57 -13.83
CA ASP A 486 -18.86 17.34 -12.52
C ASP A 486 -19.79 17.95 -11.47
N LYS A 487 -20.54 17.10 -10.77
CA LYS A 487 -21.47 17.51 -9.72
C LYS A 487 -20.80 17.72 -8.36
N LEU A 488 -19.50 17.47 -8.25
CA LEU A 488 -18.76 17.79 -7.03
C LEU A 488 -18.67 19.32 -6.92
N ASN A 489 -19.54 19.88 -6.08
CA ASN A 489 -19.57 21.32 -5.81
C ASN A 489 -18.19 21.78 -5.31
N LEU A 490 -17.79 22.96 -5.81
CA LEU A 490 -16.56 23.71 -5.49
C LEU A 490 -16.33 23.99 -3.97
N THR A 491 -17.25 23.56 -3.10
CA THR A 491 -17.31 23.89 -1.67
C THR A 491 -17.21 22.70 -0.71
N ASP A 492 -17.21 21.45 -1.17
CA ASP A 492 -16.98 20.30 -0.27
C ASP A 492 -15.49 20.12 0.01
N ILE A 493 -15.01 20.98 0.92
CA ILE A 493 -13.64 21.00 1.47
C ILE A 493 -13.41 19.80 2.42
N SER A 494 -14.44 18.98 2.68
CA SER A 494 -14.40 17.81 3.54
C SER A 494 -14.88 16.56 2.81
N GLY A 495 -13.97 15.94 2.06
CA GLY A 495 -13.83 14.49 2.04
C GLY A 495 -15.00 13.63 1.61
N ILE A 496 -15.14 13.38 0.31
CA ILE A 496 -15.95 12.27 -0.25
C ILE A 496 -15.24 11.75 -1.51
N SER A 497 -15.25 10.42 -1.72
CA SER A 497 -14.73 9.73 -2.92
C SER A 497 -15.40 10.27 -4.21
N PRO A 498 -14.64 10.58 -5.27
CA PRO A 498 -15.21 11.22 -6.46
C PRO A 498 -15.98 10.28 -7.39
N PHE A 499 -15.94 8.95 -7.24
CA PHE A 499 -16.33 8.06 -8.36
C PHE A 499 -17.54 7.16 -8.13
N VAL A 500 -18.15 7.16 -6.94
CA VAL A 500 -19.36 6.35 -6.65
C VAL A 500 -20.66 7.16 -6.85
N GLN A 501 -20.68 8.12 -7.76
CA GLN A 501 -21.91 8.85 -8.10
C GLN A 501 -22.26 8.76 -9.58
N GLU A 502 -23.57 8.69 -9.85
CA GLU A 502 -24.14 8.75 -11.19
C GLU A 502 -23.78 10.10 -11.83
N HIS A 503 -22.72 10.12 -12.64
CA HIS A 503 -22.43 11.25 -13.49
C HIS A 503 -23.46 11.32 -14.63
N PHE A 504 -24.04 12.50 -14.82
CA PHE A 504 -24.99 12.71 -15.91
C PHE A 504 -24.20 12.99 -17.18
N LEU A 505 -24.37 12.13 -18.17
CA LEU A 505 -23.80 12.30 -19.50
C LEU A 505 -24.31 13.61 -20.09
N ILE A 506 -23.44 14.61 -20.19
CA ILE A 506 -23.74 15.84 -20.92
C ILE A 506 -23.68 15.53 -22.42
N PHE A 507 -22.71 14.72 -22.84
CA PHE A 507 -22.47 14.48 -24.25
C PHE A 507 -21.69 13.19 -24.52
N ARG A 508 -22.14 12.43 -25.53
CA ARG A 508 -21.44 11.24 -26.05
C ARG A 508 -20.88 11.52 -27.43
N MET A 509 -19.56 11.43 -27.62
CA MET A 509 -18.98 11.49 -28.96
C MET A 509 -18.94 10.10 -29.60
N THR A 510 -19.19 10.04 -30.90
CA THR A 510 -19.11 8.80 -31.69
C THR A 510 -17.81 8.71 -32.50
N SER A 511 -17.02 9.79 -32.56
CA SER A 511 -15.74 9.92 -33.28
C SER A 511 -14.58 10.40 -32.38
N LYS A 512 -13.34 10.32 -32.89
CA LYS A 512 -12.10 10.73 -32.20
C LYS A 512 -11.86 12.24 -32.41
N ASP A 513 -12.34 13.06 -31.50
CA ASP A 513 -12.52 14.50 -31.76
C ASP A 513 -11.86 15.44 -30.73
N LEU A 514 -11.25 14.90 -29.66
CA LEU A 514 -10.34 15.65 -28.79
C LEU A 514 -8.89 15.38 -29.24
N GLU A 515 -8.16 16.45 -29.56
CA GLU A 515 -6.78 16.41 -30.06
C GLU A 515 -5.86 17.21 -29.12
N ILE A 516 -4.77 16.60 -28.63
CA ILE A 516 -3.74 17.29 -27.84
C ILE A 516 -2.83 18.07 -28.78
N ILE A 517 -2.54 19.33 -28.50
CA ILE A 517 -1.78 20.20 -29.42
C ILE A 517 -0.63 20.90 -28.72
N GLY A 518 -0.85 21.34 -27.49
CA GLY A 518 0.19 21.99 -26.71
C GLY A 518 1.14 21.01 -26.03
N PRO A 519 2.05 21.56 -25.20
CA PRO A 519 2.96 20.75 -24.40
C PRO A 519 2.18 19.86 -23.44
N LEU A 520 2.76 18.69 -23.17
CA LEU A 520 2.22 17.73 -22.22
C LEU A 520 3.23 17.45 -21.13
N TRP A 521 2.71 17.14 -19.96
CA TRP A 521 3.44 16.74 -18.79
C TRP A 521 3.05 15.32 -18.41
N GLU A 522 4.07 14.50 -18.17
CA GLU A 522 3.93 13.13 -17.72
C GLU A 522 4.80 12.96 -16.49
N PHE A 523 4.16 12.63 -15.36
CA PHE A 523 4.89 12.38 -14.13
C PHE A 523 4.20 11.28 -13.34
N CYS A 524 4.91 10.19 -13.08
CA CYS A 524 4.45 9.19 -12.13
C CYS A 524 4.27 9.87 -10.78
N VAL A 525 3.04 9.92 -10.29
CA VAL A 525 2.74 10.49 -8.98
C VAL A 525 3.32 9.52 -7.98
N ILE A 526 4.44 9.94 -7.37
CA ILE A 526 5.24 9.09 -6.50
C ILE A 526 4.36 8.58 -5.35
N ALA A 527 4.39 7.25 -5.17
CA ALA A 527 3.89 6.54 -4.00
C ALA A 527 4.98 6.42 -2.95
#